data_AF-A0A972DQ71-F1
#
_entry.id   AF-A0A972DQ71-F1
#
_cell.length_a   1.000
_cell.length_b   1.000
_cell.length_c   1.000
_cell.angle_alpha   90.00
_cell.angle_beta   90.00
_cell.angle_gamma   90.00
#
_symmetry.space_group_name_H-M   'P 1'
#
loop_
_entity.id
_entity.type
_entity.pdbx_description
1 polymer ?
#
loop_
_entity_poly.entity_id
_entity_poly.type
_entity_poly.pdbx_seq_one_letter_code
_entity_poly.pdbx_strand_id
1 'polypeptide(L)'
;QYYDLTETELSLDVESAIRSLSELDQQVCRGLSMGNSMNQIAGSLGISWHTVRDRVEAIRRHFEQLGLEQPSFDSKKAISA
;
A
#
# COMPACT_ATOMS: atom_id res chain seq x y z
N GLN A 1 -14.65 -26.13 24.36
CA GLN A 1 -13.52 -25.19 24.48
C GLN A 1 -12.98 -25.01 23.07
N TYR A 2 -13.62 -24.14 22.30
CA TYR A 2 -13.21 -23.81 20.93
C TYR A 2 -12.66 -22.40 21.04
N TYR A 3 -11.37 -22.22 20.74
CA TYR A 3 -10.76 -20.90 20.77
C TYR A 3 -11.39 -20.09 19.63
N ASP A 4 -12.26 -19.16 20.01
CA ASP A 4 -12.72 -18.06 19.19
C ASP A 4 -11.50 -17.20 18.89
N LEU A 5 -10.86 -17.45 17.74
CA LEU A 5 -9.82 -16.57 17.22
C LEU A 5 -10.51 -15.24 16.97
N THR A 6 -10.35 -14.30 17.90
CA THR A 6 -10.95 -12.97 17.81
C THR A 6 -10.61 -12.39 16.44
N GLU A 7 -11.60 -11.78 15.76
CA GLU A 7 -11.50 -11.11 14.44
C GLU A 7 -10.23 -10.26 14.22
N THR A 8 -9.59 -9.85 15.31
CA THR A 8 -8.29 -9.19 15.41
C THR A 8 -7.08 -9.98 14.90
N GLU A 9 -7.09 -11.33 14.88
CA GLU A 9 -5.95 -12.12 14.39
C GLU A 9 -5.95 -12.34 12.86
N LEU A 10 -7.07 -12.06 12.18
CA LEU A 10 -7.19 -12.23 10.72
C LEU A 10 -7.24 -10.91 9.93
N SER A 11 -7.32 -9.76 10.62
CA SER A 11 -7.32 -8.46 9.97
C SER A 11 -5.87 -7.97 9.85
N LEU A 12 -5.33 -7.99 8.64
CA LEU A 12 -4.06 -7.30 8.37
C LEU A 12 -4.18 -5.83 8.75
N ASP A 13 -3.48 -5.48 9.83
CA ASP A 13 -3.36 -4.11 10.26
C ASP A 13 -2.50 -3.33 9.25
N VAL A 14 -3.10 -2.32 8.64
CA VAL A 14 -2.45 -1.41 7.67
C VAL A 14 -1.21 -0.78 8.30
N GLU A 15 -1.23 -0.49 9.60
CA GLU A 15 -0.07 0.06 10.29
C GLU A 15 1.08 -0.96 10.35
N SER A 16 0.78 -2.22 10.63
CA SER A 16 1.75 -3.32 10.60
C SER A 16 2.32 -3.56 9.19
N ALA A 17 1.49 -3.46 8.15
CA ALA A 17 1.95 -3.53 6.76
C ALA A 17 2.90 -2.37 6.42
N ILE A 18 2.60 -1.14 6.84
CA ILE A 18 3.49 0.02 6.64
C ILE A 18 4.79 -0.13 7.43
N ARG A 19 4.74 -0.61 8.68
CA ARG A 19 5.94 -0.83 9.51
C ARG A 19 6.90 -1.87 8.92
N SER A 20 6.39 -2.78 8.09
CA SER A 20 7.23 -3.78 7.40
C SER A 20 8.00 -3.22 6.20
N LEU A 21 7.68 -2.01 5.74
CA LEU A 21 8.40 -1.32 4.67
C LEU A 21 9.72 -0.72 5.18
N SER A 22 10.66 -0.47 4.26
CA SER A 22 11.87 0.31 4.58
C SER A 22 11.52 1.74 5.01
N GLU A 23 12.40 2.40 5.77
CA GLU A 23 12.17 3.80 6.20
C GLU A 23 11.90 4.74 5.01
N LEU A 24 12.60 4.52 3.89
CA LEU A 24 12.39 5.28 2.67
C LEU A 24 11.00 5.04 2.08
N ASP A 25 10.57 3.78 2.02
CA ASP A 25 9.26 3.41 1.49
C ASP A 25 8.11 3.90 2.39
N GLN A 26 8.32 3.90 3.72
CA GLN A 26 7.39 4.51 4.67
C GLN A 26 7.23 6.01 4.43
N GLN A 27 8.32 6.72 4.14
CA GLN A 27 8.29 8.14 3.81
C GLN A 27 7.58 8.39 2.48
N VAL A 28 7.78 7.54 1.47
CA VAL A 28 7.04 7.58 0.20
C VAL A 28 5.54 7.36 0.43
N CYS A 29 5.15 6.33 1.21
CA CYS A 29 3.75 6.08 1.60
C CYS A 29 3.12 7.30 2.29
N ARG A 30 3.84 7.92 3.24
CA ARG A 30 3.38 9.12 3.94
C ARG A 30 3.20 10.29 2.98
N GLY A 31 4.12 10.49 2.03
CA GLY A 31 3.99 11.52 1.00
C GLY A 31 2.74 11.31 0.15
N LEU A 32 2.48 10.08 -0.27
CA LEU A 32 1.30 9.73 -1.05
C LEU A 32 0.00 9.91 -0.26
N SER A 33 -0.04 9.53 1.02
CA SER A 33 -1.25 9.68 1.85
C SER A 33 -1.62 11.14 2.12
N MET A 34 -0.65 12.05 2.05
CA MET A 34 -0.86 13.50 2.12
C MET A 34 -1.29 14.13 0.79
N GLY A 35 -1.39 13.34 -0.30
CA GLY A 35 -1.73 13.84 -1.63
C GLY A 35 -0.58 14.47 -2.40
N ASN A 36 0.68 14.27 -1.97
CA ASN A 36 1.83 14.77 -2.71
C ASN A 36 2.03 13.99 -4.02
N SER A 37 2.42 14.70 -5.08
CA SER A 37 2.89 14.08 -6.31
C SER A 37 4.26 13.42 -6.13
N MET A 38 4.60 12.46 -6.99
CA MET A 38 5.91 11.79 -6.97
C MET A 38 7.08 12.77 -7.09
N ASN A 39 6.92 13.88 -7.82
CA ASN A 39 7.95 14.92 -7.95
C ASN A 39 8.14 15.71 -6.65
N GLN A 40 7.06 16.01 -5.93
CA GLN A 40 7.15 16.68 -4.62
C GLN A 40 7.82 15.75 -3.59
N ILE A 41 7.46 14.47 -3.60
CA ILE A 41 8.09 13.44 -2.76
C ILE A 41 9.58 13.33 -3.09
N ALA A 42 9.93 13.22 -4.37
CA ALA A 42 11.31 13.17 -4.86
C ALA A 42 12.14 14.37 -4.35
N GLY A 43 11.59 15.59 -4.51
CA GLY A 43 12.23 16.81 -4.02
C GLY A 43 12.41 16.82 -2.50
N SER A 44 11.42 16.35 -1.74
CA SER A 44 11.50 16.29 -0.27
C SER A 44 12.51 15.25 0.25
N LEU A 45 12.71 14.16 -0.50
CA LEU A 45 13.60 13.05 -0.12
C LEU A 45 15.00 13.17 -0.72
N GLY A 46 15.23 14.14 -1.60
CA GLY A 46 16.52 14.31 -2.29
C GLY A 46 16.84 13.19 -3.29
N ILE A 47 15.82 12.50 -3.81
CA ILE A 47 15.98 11.39 -4.78
C ILE A 47 15.30 11.72 -6.11
N SER A 48 15.59 10.93 -7.16
CA SER A 48 14.96 11.15 -8.47
C SER A 48 13.49 10.69 -8.48
N TRP A 49 12.66 11.31 -9.32
CA TRP A 49 11.26 10.89 -9.48
C TRP A 49 11.13 9.45 -9.99
N HIS A 50 12.07 8.98 -10.83
CA HIS A 50 12.14 7.60 -11.28
C HIS A 50 12.35 6.66 -10.09
N THR A 51 13.23 7.03 -9.15
CA THR A 51 13.45 6.27 -7.92
C THR A 51 12.17 6.21 -7.08
N VAL A 52 11.44 7.32 -6.93
CA VAL A 52 10.14 7.32 -6.23
C VAL A 52 9.16 6.37 -6.91
N ARG A 53 9.04 6.43 -8.23
CA ARG A 53 8.15 5.53 -9.00
C ARG A 53 8.48 4.05 -8.75
N ASP A 54 9.75 3.68 -8.85
CA ASP A 54 10.19 2.29 -8.65
C ASP A 54 9.90 1.82 -7.20
N ARG A 55 10.01 2.72 -6.23
CA ARG A 55 9.63 2.49 -4.82
C ARG A 55 8.12 2.30 -4.67
N VAL A 56 7.31 3.13 -5.32
CA VAL A 56 5.84 2.97 -5.32
C VAL A 56 5.42 1.62 -5.90
N GLU A 57 6.05 1.16 -6.98
CA GLU A 57 5.80 -0.18 -7.54
C GLU A 57 6.22 -1.30 -6.57
N ALA A 58 7.35 -1.16 -5.89
CA ALA A 58 7.78 -2.11 -4.87
C ALA A 58 6.80 -2.17 -3.69
N ILE A 59 6.33 -1.01 -3.20
CA ILE A 59 5.32 -0.90 -2.14
C ILE A 59 4.01 -1.58 -2.55
N ARG A 60 3.55 -1.36 -3.79
CA ARG A 60 2.33 -2.01 -4.31
C ARG A 60 2.47 -3.52 -4.30
N ARG A 61 3.56 -4.06 -4.87
CA ARG A 61 3.83 -5.50 -4.85
C ARG A 61 3.89 -6.06 -3.43
N HIS A 62 4.48 -5.32 -2.50
CA HIS A 62 4.53 -5.71 -1.09
C HIS A 62 3.13 -5.80 -0.48
N PHE A 63 2.28 -4.82 -0.72
CA PHE A 63 0.90 -4.83 -0.25
C PHE A 63 0.05 -5.91 -0.93
N GLU A 64 0.25 -6.17 -2.22
CA GLU A 64 -0.38 -7.28 -2.94
C GLU A 64 0.00 -8.63 -2.33
N GLN A 65 1.27 -8.84 -1.97
CA GLN A 65 1.73 -10.07 -1.29
C GLN A 65 1.11 -10.25 0.09
N LEU A 66 0.76 -9.14 0.75
CA LEU A 66 0.02 -9.17 2.00
C LEU A 66 -1.49 -9.37 1.76
N GLY A 67 -1.99 -9.36 0.52
CA GLY A 67 -3.44 -9.44 0.25
C GLY A 67 -4.19 -8.12 0.47
N LEU A 68 -3.45 -7.00 0.54
CA LEU A 68 -3.99 -5.63 0.56
C LEU A 68 -4.17 -5.09 -0.87
N GLU A 69 -4.68 -5.92 -1.78
CA GLU A 69 -4.94 -5.53 -3.16
C GLU A 69 -6.09 -4.51 -3.20
N GLN A 70 -6.02 -3.56 -4.14
CA GLN A 70 -7.19 -2.72 -4.39
C GLN A 70 -8.34 -3.64 -4.80
N PRO A 71 -9.56 -3.48 -4.23
CA PRO A 71 -10.70 -4.19 -4.74
C PRO A 71 -10.85 -3.77 -6.21
N SER A 72 -10.52 -4.69 -7.13
CA SER A 72 -10.88 -4.50 -8.53
C SER A 72 -12.40 -4.47 -8.55
N PHE A 73 -12.97 -3.28 -8.58
CA PHE A 73 -14.34 -3.12 -9.04
C PHE A 73 -14.30 -3.45 -10.53
N ASP A 74 -14.34 -4.75 -10.84
CA ASP A 74 -14.54 -5.28 -12.17
C ASP A 74 -15.88 -4.75 -12.69
N SER A 75 -15.80 -3.58 -13.31
CA SER A 75 -16.92 -2.86 -13.92
C SER A 75 -17.47 -3.61 -15.15
N LYS A 76 -16.98 -4.83 -15.43
CA LYS A 76 -17.42 -5.71 -16.52
C LYS A 76 -18.41 -6.80 -16.10
N LYS A 77 -18.81 -6.90 -14.82
CA LYS A 77 -19.86 -7.84 -14.37
C LYS A 77 -21.14 -7.15 -13.92
N ALA A 78 -21.61 -6.17 -14.69
CA ALA A 78 -22.89 -5.50 -14.46
C ALA A 78 -23.64 -5.23 -15.77
N ILE A 79 -23.81 -6.25 -16.62
CA ILE A 79 -24.90 -6.39 -17.60
C ILE A 79 -24.81 -7.78 -18.25
N SER A 80 -25.39 -8.79 -17.61
CA SER A 80 -26.00 -9.93 -18.29
C SER A 80 -26.79 -10.74 -17.25
N ALA A 81 -28.05 -10.36 -17.08
CA ALA A 81 -29.12 -11.15 -16.49
C ALA A 81 -30.41 -10.79 -17.24
#